data_AF-A0A1V0RKX3-F1
#
_entry.id   AF-A0A1V0RKX3-F1
#
_cell.length_a   1.000
_cell.length_b   1.000
_cell.length_c   1.000
_cell.angle_alpha   90.00
_cell.angle_beta   90.00
_cell.angle_gamma   90.00
#
_symmetry.space_group_name_H-M   'P 1'
#
loop_
_entity.id
_entity.type
_entity.pdbx_description
1 polymer ?
#
loop_
_entity_poly.entity_id
_entity_poly.type
_entity_poly.pdbx_seq_one_letter_code
_entity_poly.pdbx_strand_id
1 'polypeptide(L)'
;MRLMLSAALSLMPAMAMAENPICAPTGEIVASAVDARKAGEDAPATITTITAEMTGDMAVYAPAVQPLVDWVYSLDEAQLAEDVAGSYVTQCEAQ
;
A
#
# COMPACT_ATOMS: atom_id res chain seq x y z
N MET A 1 -48.59 -18.76 -10.80
CA MET A 1 -48.23 -19.73 -9.75
C MET A 1 -46.84 -19.34 -9.26
N ARG A 2 -46.75 -18.89 -8.01
CA ARG A 2 -45.51 -18.42 -7.36
C ARG A 2 -44.61 -19.62 -7.12
N LEU A 3 -43.31 -19.51 -7.43
CA LEU A 3 -42.26 -20.23 -6.73
C LEU A 3 -41.05 -19.30 -6.68
N MET A 4 -40.94 -18.63 -5.53
CA MET A 4 -39.80 -17.85 -5.10
C MET A 4 -38.56 -18.75 -5.11
N LEU A 5 -37.55 -18.42 -5.91
CA LEU A 5 -36.24 -19.04 -5.78
C LEU A 5 -35.48 -18.26 -4.71
N SER A 6 -35.37 -18.90 -3.55
CA SER A 6 -34.77 -18.40 -2.32
C SER A 6 -33.37 -17.84 -2.56
N ALA A 7 -33.21 -16.55 -2.29
CA ALA A 7 -31.92 -15.90 -2.11
C ALA A 7 -31.24 -16.50 -0.87
N ALA A 8 -30.36 -17.48 -1.07
CA ALA A 8 -29.36 -17.85 -0.07
C ALA A 8 -28.19 -16.87 -0.20
N LEU A 9 -28.39 -15.66 0.34
CA LEU A 9 -27.29 -14.73 0.56
C LEU A 9 -26.48 -15.28 1.74
N SER A 10 -25.46 -16.08 1.42
CA SER A 10 -24.49 -16.56 2.38
C SER A 10 -23.82 -15.35 3.02
N LEU A 11 -24.27 -15.00 4.23
CA LEU A 11 -23.53 -14.14 5.15
C LEU A 11 -22.24 -14.89 5.50
N MET A 12 -21.22 -14.76 4.65
CA MET A 12 -19.87 -15.12 5.05
C MET A 12 -19.55 -14.24 6.26
N PRO A 13 -19.15 -14.84 7.40
CA PRO A 13 -18.60 -14.05 8.48
C PRO A 13 -17.47 -13.24 7.86
N ALA A 14 -17.53 -11.92 7.97
CA ALA A 14 -16.35 -11.09 7.79
C ALA A 14 -15.37 -11.58 8.86
N MET A 15 -14.50 -12.52 8.49
CA MET A 15 -13.36 -12.85 9.32
C MET A 15 -12.60 -11.53 9.40
N ALA A 16 -12.60 -10.93 10.59
CA ALA A 16 -11.73 -9.82 10.89
C ALA A 16 -10.31 -10.31 10.60
N MET A 17 -9.78 -9.92 9.44
CA MET A 17 -8.41 -10.23 9.06
C MET A 17 -7.58 -9.51 10.10
N ALA A 18 -6.79 -10.28 10.88
CA ALA A 18 -5.89 -9.68 11.84
C ALA A 18 -4.98 -8.71 11.08
N GLU A 19 -4.88 -7.48 11.57
CA GLU A 19 -4.12 -6.40 10.95
C GLU A 19 -2.70 -6.91 10.67
N ASN A 20 -2.32 -7.05 9.40
CA ASN A 20 -0.97 -7.46 9.06
C ASN A 20 -0.02 -6.31 9.42
N PRO A 21 0.86 -6.48 10.44
CA PRO A 21 1.56 -5.36 11.08
C PRO A 21 2.56 -4.67 10.14
N ILE A 22 2.86 -5.27 8.99
CA ILE A 22 3.74 -4.68 7.98
C ILE A 22 3.03 -3.64 7.12
N CYS A 23 1.70 -3.71 6.98
CA CYS A 23 0.97 -2.96 5.96
C CYS A 23 0.98 -1.46 6.17
N ALA A 24 0.80 -1.01 7.42
CA ALA A 24 0.89 0.42 7.72
C ALA A 24 2.32 0.97 7.51
N PRO A 25 3.37 0.37 8.08
CA PRO A 25 4.75 0.81 7.84
C PRO A 25 5.17 0.83 6.37
N THR A 26 4.81 -0.20 5.59
CA THR A 26 5.14 -0.22 4.16
C THR A 26 4.23 0.70 3.34
N GLY A 27 3.00 0.95 3.81
CA GLY A 27 2.10 1.97 3.27
C GLY A 27 2.65 3.38 3.43
N GLU A 28 3.30 3.69 4.56
CA GLU A 28 3.99 4.97 4.78
C GLU A 28 5.15 5.16 3.79
N ILE A 29 5.93 4.11 3.52
CA ILE A 29 6.99 4.14 2.49
C ILE A 29 6.39 4.48 1.12
N VAL A 30 5.27 3.84 0.76
CA VAL A 30 4.57 4.11 -0.52
C VAL A 30 4.06 5.55 -0.57
N ALA A 31 3.48 6.05 0.52
CA ALA A 31 2.99 7.43 0.60
C ALA A 31 4.14 8.44 0.39
N SER A 32 5.24 8.28 1.12
CA SER A 32 6.43 9.14 0.96
C SER A 32 7.00 9.09 -0.45
N ALA A 33 7.02 7.91 -1.09
CA ALA A 33 7.49 7.76 -2.46
C ALA A 33 6.57 8.48 -3.47
N VAL A 34 5.24 8.42 -3.28
CA VAL A 34 4.26 9.10 -4.13
C VAL A 34 4.42 10.62 -4.00
N ASP A 35 4.59 11.13 -2.78
CA ASP A 35 4.76 12.55 -2.52
C ASP A 35 6.06 13.08 -3.14
N ALA A 36 7.18 12.38 -2.96
CA ALA A 36 8.45 12.73 -3.58
C ALA A 36 8.36 12.73 -5.12
N ARG A 37 7.69 11.73 -5.71
CA ARG A 37 7.47 11.67 -7.16
C ARG A 37 6.61 12.83 -7.66
N LYS A 38 5.55 13.19 -6.93
CA LYS A 38 4.70 14.37 -7.24
C LYS A 38 5.46 15.68 -7.10
N ALA A 39 6.46 15.74 -6.21
CA ALA A 39 7.37 16.87 -6.06
C ALA A 39 8.44 16.95 -7.16
N GLY A 40 8.56 15.91 -8.00
CA GLY A 40 9.52 15.84 -9.11
C GLY A 40 10.90 15.31 -8.72
N GLU A 41 11.02 14.65 -7.56
CA GLU A 41 12.25 13.97 -7.15
C GLU A 41 12.49 12.70 -7.97
N ASP A 42 13.76 12.32 -8.18
CA ASP A 42 14.12 11.06 -8.83
C ASP A 42 14.15 9.88 -7.84
N ALA A 43 13.92 8.66 -8.35
CA ALA A 43 13.85 7.46 -7.52
C ALA A 43 15.12 7.21 -6.67
N PRO A 44 16.36 7.31 -7.20
CA PRO A 44 17.56 7.19 -6.37
C PRO A 44 17.63 8.16 -5.19
N ALA A 45 17.26 9.43 -5.40
CA ALA A 45 17.20 10.43 -4.34
C ALA A 45 16.15 10.06 -3.30
N THR A 46 14.93 9.70 -3.73
CA THR A 46 13.83 9.30 -2.86
C THR A 46 14.15 8.05 -2.03
N ILE A 47 14.77 7.02 -2.63
CA ILE A 47 15.25 5.82 -1.92
C ILE A 47 16.22 6.22 -0.81
N THR A 48 17.18 7.09 -1.13
CA THR A 48 18.19 7.54 -0.16
C THR A 48 17.55 8.29 1.01
N THR A 49 16.64 9.21 0.72
CA THR A 49 15.92 10.00 1.73
C THR A 49 15.10 9.11 2.65
N ILE A 50 14.20 8.29 2.09
CA ILE A 50 13.32 7.42 2.90
C ILE A 50 14.14 6.42 3.70
N THR A 51 15.19 5.82 3.12
CA THR A 51 16.05 4.89 3.85
C THR A 51 16.75 5.54 5.05
N ALA A 52 17.16 6.81 4.93
CA ALA A 52 17.77 7.55 6.03
C ALA A 52 16.81 7.80 7.20
N GLU A 53 15.49 7.82 6.93
CA GLU A 53 14.44 7.97 7.95
C GLU A 53 14.09 6.64 8.64
N MET A 54 14.47 5.50 8.05
CA MET A 54 14.23 4.16 8.60
C MET A 54 15.11 3.88 9.82
N THR A 55 14.71 4.43 10.95
CA THR A 55 15.41 4.35 12.24
C THR A 55 14.49 3.82 13.34
N GLY A 56 15.05 3.40 14.49
CA GLY A 56 14.27 2.84 15.59
C GLY A 56 13.44 1.63 15.16
N ASP A 57 12.15 1.64 15.47
CA ASP A 57 11.22 0.56 15.11
C ASP A 57 11.01 0.43 13.59
N MET A 58 11.30 1.49 12.82
CA MET A 58 11.18 1.47 11.36
C MET A 58 12.39 0.87 10.65
N ALA A 59 13.53 0.70 11.34
CA ALA A 59 14.77 0.19 10.75
C ALA A 59 14.59 -1.20 10.10
N VAL A 60 13.67 -2.01 10.62
CA VAL A 60 13.35 -3.33 10.07
C VAL A 60 12.74 -3.27 8.67
N TYR A 61 12.12 -2.14 8.29
CA TYR A 61 11.48 -1.95 6.99
C TYR A 61 12.40 -1.33 5.94
N ALA A 62 13.65 -0.95 6.29
CA ALA A 62 14.62 -0.41 5.33
C ALA A 62 14.80 -1.28 4.06
N PRO A 63 14.82 -2.63 4.13
CA PRO A 63 14.90 -3.46 2.92
C PRO A 63 13.69 -3.35 1.98
N ALA A 64 12.54 -2.88 2.47
CA ALA A 64 11.34 -2.69 1.66
C ALA A 64 11.34 -1.36 0.89
N VAL A 65 12.19 -0.39 1.25
CA VAL A 65 12.19 0.95 0.65
C VAL A 65 12.43 0.89 -0.85
N GLN A 66 13.54 0.28 -1.27
CA GLN A 66 13.89 0.23 -2.69
C GLN A 66 12.80 -0.43 -3.56
N PRO A 67 12.33 -1.67 -3.30
CA PRO A 67 11.33 -2.29 -4.16
C PRO A 67 9.99 -1.54 -4.18
N LEU A 68 9.62 -0.87 -3.07
CA LEU A 68 8.38 -0.07 -3.02
C LEU A 68 8.51 1.25 -3.78
N VAL A 69 9.65 1.94 -3.66
CA VAL A 69 9.90 3.17 -4.43
C VAL A 69 10.00 2.85 -5.91
N ASP A 70 10.74 1.81 -6.31
CA ASP A 70 10.86 1.39 -7.70
C ASP A 70 9.48 1.08 -8.31
N TRP A 71 8.61 0.41 -7.55
CA TRP A 71 7.23 0.17 -7.96
C TRP A 71 6.45 1.48 -8.13
N VAL A 72 6.48 2.39 -7.15
CA VAL A 72 5.79 3.69 -7.25
C VAL A 72 6.27 4.48 -8.46
N TYR A 73 7.55 4.45 -8.79
CA TYR A 73 8.12 5.14 -9.95
C TYR A 73 7.82 4.47 -11.29
N SER A 74 7.43 3.19 -11.27
CA SER A 74 6.96 2.47 -12.46
C SER A 74 5.51 2.79 -12.86
N LEU A 75 4.72 3.39 -11.96
CA LEU A 75 3.32 3.72 -12.21
C LEU A 75 3.17 4.80 -13.29
N ASP A 76 2.09 4.77 -14.05
CA ASP A 76 1.77 5.86 -14.97
C ASP A 76 1.25 7.09 -14.20
N GLU A 77 1.39 8.29 -14.77
CA GLU A 77 0.97 9.54 -14.12
C GLU A 77 -0.52 9.54 -13.71
N ALA A 78 -1.37 8.89 -14.51
CA ALA A 78 -2.79 8.76 -14.21
C ALA A 78 -3.04 7.99 -12.89
N GLN A 79 -2.21 6.99 -12.60
CA GLN A 79 -2.31 6.18 -11.38
C GLN A 79 -1.83 6.96 -10.15
N LEU A 80 -0.89 7.90 -10.30
CA LEU A 80 -0.44 8.78 -9.21
C LEU A 80 -1.51 9.76 -8.73
N ALA A 81 -2.50 10.07 -9.58
CA ALA A 81 -3.64 10.89 -9.20
C ALA A 81 -4.62 10.17 -8.26
N GLU A 82 -4.50 8.84 -8.15
CA GLU A 82 -5.30 8.00 -7.27
C GLU A 82 -4.67 7.89 -5.87
N ASP A 83 -5.42 7.32 -4.93
CA ASP A 83 -4.92 6.97 -3.60
C ASP A 83 -4.11 5.67 -3.65
N VAL A 84 -2.88 5.77 -4.17
CA VAL A 84 -1.96 4.65 -4.35
C VAL A 84 -1.61 4.01 -2.99
N ALA A 85 -1.33 4.82 -1.97
CA ALA A 85 -0.95 4.32 -0.65
C ALA A 85 -2.12 3.62 0.05
N GLY A 86 -3.32 4.21 0.05
CA GLY A 86 -4.52 3.56 0.60
C GLY A 86 -4.89 2.28 -0.13
N SER A 87 -4.76 2.26 -1.46
CA SER A 87 -4.98 1.06 -2.28
C SER A 87 -3.93 -0.03 -2.01
N TYR A 88 -2.68 0.35 -1.75
CA TYR A 88 -1.64 -0.58 -1.33
C TYR A 88 -1.97 -1.22 0.02
N VAL A 89 -2.30 -0.41 1.04
CA VAL A 89 -2.64 -0.89 2.39
C VAL A 89 -3.84 -1.82 2.34
N THR A 90 -4.90 -1.42 1.64
CA THR A 90 -6.12 -2.24 1.46
C THR A 90 -5.80 -3.62 0.87
N GLN A 91 -4.92 -3.67 -0.13
CA GLN A 91 -4.51 -4.95 -0.74
C GLN A 91 -3.58 -5.75 0.16
N CYS A 92 -2.70 -5.09 0.90
CA CYS A 92 -1.79 -5.73 1.85
C CYS A 92 -2.54 -6.43 2.99
N GLU A 93 -3.59 -5.80 3.51
CA GLU A 93 -4.45 -6.34 4.57
C GLU A 93 -5.32 -7.51 4.09
N ALA A 94 -5.57 -7.60 2.78
CA ALA A 94 -6.34 -8.67 2.17
C ALA A 94 -5.53 -9.96 1.92
N GLN A 95 -4.25 -10.00 2.30
CA GLN A 95 -3.36 -11.17 2.12
C GLN A 95 -3.38 -12.15 3.29
#